data_AF-F2IGF2-F1
#
_entry.id   AF-F2IGF2-F1
#
_cell.length_a   1.000
_cell.length_b   1.000
_cell.length_c   1.000
_cell.angle_alpha   90.00
_cell.angle_beta   90.00
_cell.angle_gamma   90.00
#
_symmetry.space_group_name_H-M   'P 1'
#
loop_
_entity.id
_entity.type
_entity.pdbx_description
1 polymer ?
#
loop_
_entity_poly.entity_id
_entity_poly.type
_entity_poly.pdbx_seq_one_letter_code
_entity_poly.pdbx_strand_id
1 'polypeptide(L)'
;MSRKVVLFTCFIGLILMLSCNGGARNKKMFTDENQEQLFIDSSRIFPFKCIIDTPICTDSACWGIYKGAEFIPEKYIDQLNLNGTDIAHQYSNKMCEYIGKKLKQLYRDSLYSKVNFSKIKLSTKGMNGDSNYVEYKIYIPFKRVPKSQAMTAFDHCGGWGHQPEIKKRKYDLLSSPSKIVKNRRLWISKLFRTKEGLQEYWIQWQHSDFN
;
A
#
# COMPACT_ATOMS: atom_id res chain seq x y z
N MET A 1 -46.40 -1.54 59.00
CA MET A 1 -46.45 -0.92 60.34
C MET A 1 -45.11 -0.20 60.56
N SER A 2 -45.14 1.10 60.92
CA SER A 2 -44.02 2.06 61.16
C SER A 2 -43.09 2.37 59.97
N ARG A 3 -43.02 3.57 59.33
CA ARG A 3 -42.83 4.98 59.79
C ARG A 3 -41.57 5.12 60.68
N LYS A 4 -40.54 5.94 60.42
CA LYS A 4 -40.46 7.41 60.21
C LYS A 4 -39.02 7.83 59.76
N VAL A 5 -38.86 8.79 58.83
CA VAL A 5 -38.38 10.22 58.99
C VAL A 5 -36.84 10.37 59.02
N VAL A 6 -36.19 10.83 57.94
CA VAL A 6 -35.75 12.22 57.59
C VAL A 6 -34.77 12.85 58.58
N LEU A 7 -33.57 13.24 58.10
CA LEU A 7 -32.98 14.54 58.46
C LEU A 7 -31.98 15.05 57.40
N PHE A 8 -32.26 16.24 56.90
CA PHE A 8 -31.37 17.16 56.20
C PHE A 8 -30.25 17.64 57.14
N THR A 9 -29.04 17.85 56.63
CA THR A 9 -28.23 19.01 57.03
C THR A 9 -27.40 19.52 55.86
N CYS A 10 -27.62 20.80 55.58
CA CYS A 10 -26.88 21.66 54.70
C CYS A 10 -25.76 22.30 55.54
N PHE A 11 -24.51 22.28 55.09
CA PHE A 11 -23.49 23.19 55.62
C PHE A 11 -22.81 23.92 54.49
N ILE A 12 -22.91 25.24 54.59
CA ILE A 12 -22.38 26.27 53.70
C ILE A 12 -20.93 26.57 54.13
N GLY A 13 -20.03 26.54 53.15
CA GLY A 13 -18.93 27.49 52.94
C GLY A 13 -17.79 27.61 53.98
N LEU A 14 -16.56 27.37 53.52
CA LEU A 14 -15.55 28.42 53.49
C LEU A 14 -14.49 28.17 52.42
N ILE A 15 -14.24 29.22 51.65
CA ILE A 15 -13.25 29.37 50.58
C ILE A 15 -11.86 29.48 51.20
N LEU A 16 -10.90 28.72 50.67
CA LEU A 16 -9.48 29.11 50.70
C LEU A 16 -8.91 28.91 49.29
N MET A 17 -8.70 30.06 48.65
CA MET A 17 -8.02 30.24 47.39
C MET A 17 -6.58 29.78 47.50
N LEU A 18 -6.16 28.85 46.65
CA LEU A 18 -4.80 28.84 46.12
C LEU A 18 -4.89 28.91 44.59
N SER A 19 -4.71 30.14 44.13
CA SER A 19 -4.33 30.49 42.77
C SER A 19 -2.93 29.94 42.48
N CYS A 20 -2.79 29.20 41.39
CA CYS A 20 -1.63 29.28 40.50
C CYS A 20 -2.12 29.09 39.06
N ASN A 21 -2.43 30.24 38.48
CA ASN A 21 -2.32 30.65 37.09
C ASN A 21 -1.39 29.77 36.20
N GLY A 22 -1.80 29.48 34.96
CA GLY A 22 -0.84 28.98 33.97
C GLY A 22 -1.36 28.20 32.76
N GLY A 23 -2.23 28.80 31.93
CA GLY A 23 -2.23 28.59 30.48
C GLY A 23 -2.72 27.25 29.94
N ALA A 24 -3.99 27.23 29.50
CA ALA A 24 -4.49 26.25 28.54
C ALA A 24 -3.66 26.27 27.25
N ARG A 25 -3.06 25.12 26.89
CA ARG A 25 -2.62 24.84 25.52
C ARG A 25 -3.18 23.50 25.06
N ASN A 26 -4.00 23.58 24.03
CA ASN A 26 -4.50 22.49 23.19
C ASN A 26 -3.40 21.46 22.92
N LYS A 27 -3.54 20.23 23.44
CA LYS A 27 -2.86 19.07 22.87
C LYS A 27 -3.65 18.63 21.65
N LYS A 28 -3.31 19.20 20.48
CA LYS A 28 -3.53 18.50 19.21
C LYS A 28 -2.74 17.20 19.30
N MET A 29 -3.47 16.10 19.37
CA MET A 29 -2.92 14.76 19.16
C MET A 29 -2.62 14.65 17.66
N PHE A 30 -1.42 15.09 17.27
CA PHE A 30 -0.86 14.73 15.96
C PHE A 30 -0.42 13.27 16.06
N THR A 31 -1.12 12.41 15.33
CA THR A 31 -0.65 11.07 15.03
C THR A 31 0.60 11.21 14.18
N ASP A 32 1.74 10.84 14.74
CA ASP A 32 3.01 10.74 14.05
C ASP A 32 2.88 9.63 13.00
N GLU A 33 2.57 10.02 11.76
CA GLU A 33 2.70 9.15 10.60
C GLU A 33 4.19 8.92 10.41
N ASN A 34 4.68 7.76 10.84
CA ASN A 34 6.00 7.23 10.48
C ASN A 34 6.12 7.20 8.95
N GLN A 35 6.61 8.29 8.38
CA GLN A 35 7.24 8.30 7.07
C GLN A 35 8.52 7.47 7.21
N GLU A 36 8.47 6.20 6.80
CA GLU A 36 9.69 5.51 6.38
C GLU A 36 10.17 6.16 5.06
N GLN A 37 10.79 7.33 5.18
CA GLN A 37 11.81 7.72 4.23
C GLN A 37 12.98 6.76 4.44
N LEU A 38 13.23 5.90 3.47
CA LEU A 38 14.52 5.27 3.28
C LEU A 38 15.54 6.41 3.04
N PHE A 39 16.05 6.99 4.13
CA PHE A 39 17.26 7.78 4.11
C PHE A 39 18.40 6.81 3.84
N ILE A 40 18.82 6.73 2.57
CA ILE A 40 20.12 6.18 2.22
C ILE A 40 21.13 7.09 2.92
N ASP A 41 21.73 6.56 3.98
CA ASP A 41 22.80 7.20 4.72
C ASP A 41 23.83 7.79 3.74
N SER A 42 24.03 9.11 3.81
CA SER A 42 24.97 9.87 2.99
C SER A 42 26.43 9.39 3.12
N SER A 43 26.71 8.47 4.04
CA SER A 43 28.01 7.82 4.21
C SER A 43 28.33 6.73 3.17
N ARG A 44 27.33 6.21 2.43
CA ARG A 44 27.54 5.15 1.42
C ARG A 44 27.32 5.69 0.00
N ILE A 45 28.43 5.95 -0.70
CA ILE A 45 28.40 6.33 -2.12
C ILE A 45 28.10 5.08 -2.95
N PHE A 46 26.83 4.87 -3.28
CA PHE A 46 26.45 3.89 -4.30
C PHE A 46 26.70 4.48 -5.69
N PRO A 47 27.14 3.69 -6.70
CA PRO A 47 27.36 4.19 -8.05
C PRO A 47 26.05 4.44 -8.83
N PHE A 48 24.89 4.35 -8.16
CA PHE A 48 23.58 4.53 -8.75
C PHE A 48 22.65 5.28 -7.77
N LYS A 49 21.69 6.02 -8.33
CA LYS A 49 20.65 6.73 -7.58
C LYS A 49 19.30 6.06 -7.82
N CYS A 50 18.70 5.52 -6.77
CA CYS A 50 17.33 5.00 -6.81
C CYS A 50 16.41 5.93 -6.01
N ILE A 51 15.42 6.50 -6.68
CA ILE A 51 14.30 7.23 -6.08
C ILE A 51 13.09 6.31 -6.21
N ILE A 52 12.77 5.62 -5.11
CA ILE A 52 11.55 4.82 -5.00
C ILE A 52 10.51 5.68 -4.31
N ASP A 53 9.55 6.25 -5.05
CA ASP A 53 8.46 6.97 -4.39
C ASP A 53 7.71 6.00 -3.47
N THR A 54 7.19 6.53 -2.37
CA THR A 54 6.16 5.85 -1.60
C THR A 54 4.84 5.97 -2.38
N PRO A 55 4.20 4.85 -2.77
CA PRO A 55 2.93 4.92 -3.48
C PRO A 55 1.89 5.72 -2.70
N ILE A 56 1.19 6.60 -3.40
CA ILE A 56 0.10 7.40 -2.83
C ILE A 56 -1.21 6.74 -3.19
N CYS A 57 -2.05 6.50 -2.19
CA CYS A 57 -3.35 5.89 -2.35
C CYS A 57 -4.46 6.79 -1.81
N THR A 58 -5.48 7.01 -2.64
CA THR A 58 -6.73 7.66 -2.28
C THR A 58 -7.87 6.66 -2.41
N ASP A 59 -9.09 7.12 -2.17
CA ASP A 59 -10.29 6.31 -2.35
C ASP A 59 -10.59 5.96 -3.82
N SER A 60 -9.99 6.69 -4.76
CA SER A 60 -10.26 6.56 -6.19
C SER A 60 -9.13 5.90 -6.97
N ALA A 61 -7.90 5.89 -6.46
CA ALA A 61 -6.74 5.31 -7.13
C ALA A 61 -5.53 5.18 -6.20
N CYS A 62 -4.57 4.35 -6.61
CA CYS A 62 -3.18 4.41 -6.15
C CYS A 62 -2.25 4.74 -7.32
N TRP A 63 -1.17 5.48 -7.06
CA TRP A 63 -0.16 5.78 -8.07
C TRP A 63 1.20 6.00 -7.44
N GLY A 64 2.23 6.00 -8.29
CA GLY A 64 3.56 6.44 -7.89
C GLY A 64 4.56 6.29 -9.03
N ILE A 65 5.80 6.64 -8.73
CA ILE A 65 6.89 6.66 -9.70
C ILE A 65 8.13 6.00 -9.09
N TYR A 66 8.78 5.16 -9.89
CA TYR A 66 10.14 4.71 -9.67
C TYR A 66 11.07 5.40 -10.65
N LYS A 67 12.22 5.87 -10.16
CA LYS A 67 13.29 6.50 -10.95
C LYS A 67 14.63 5.98 -10.47
N GLY A 68 15.29 5.12 -11.22
CA GLY A 68 16.58 4.59 -10.79
C GLY A 68 17.11 3.46 -11.65
N ALA A 69 18.08 2.72 -11.10
CA ALA A 69 18.67 1.58 -11.77
C ALA A 69 17.61 0.51 -12.11
N GLU A 70 17.67 -0.07 -13.30
CA GLU A 70 16.86 -1.27 -13.59
C GLU A 70 17.32 -2.44 -12.73
N PHE A 71 18.59 -2.80 -12.92
CA PHE A 71 19.29 -3.85 -12.20
C PHE A 71 20.40 -3.27 -11.34
N ILE A 72 20.60 -3.86 -10.17
CA ILE A 72 21.80 -3.63 -9.37
C ILE A 72 22.66 -4.89 -9.34
N PRO A 73 23.99 -4.74 -9.17
CA PRO A 73 24.86 -5.88 -8.86
C PRO A 73 24.42 -6.61 -7.59
N GLU A 74 24.51 -7.95 -7.60
CA GLU A 74 24.09 -8.82 -6.49
C GLU A 74 24.71 -8.43 -5.13
N LYS A 75 25.95 -7.94 -5.13
CA LYS A 75 26.65 -7.46 -3.92
C LYS A 75 25.91 -6.37 -3.14
N TYR A 76 24.94 -5.70 -3.75
CA TYR A 76 24.14 -4.65 -3.12
C TYR A 76 22.77 -5.16 -2.60
N ILE A 77 22.38 -6.42 -2.89
CA ILE A 77 21.08 -6.98 -2.47
C ILE A 77 20.96 -6.97 -0.95
N ASP A 78 21.90 -7.59 -0.25
CA ASP A 78 21.89 -7.68 1.22
C ASP A 78 22.04 -6.30 1.87
N GLN A 79 22.84 -5.42 1.26
CA GLN A 79 23.08 -4.07 1.78
C GLN A 79 21.85 -3.17 1.73
N LEU A 80 20.95 -3.44 0.78
CA LEU A 80 19.74 -2.65 0.52
C LEU A 80 18.45 -3.40 0.90
N ASN A 81 18.57 -4.59 1.50
CA ASN A 81 17.45 -5.46 1.86
C ASN A 81 16.48 -5.71 0.69
N LEU A 82 17.04 -6.06 -0.48
CA LEU A 82 16.30 -6.31 -1.71
C LEU A 82 16.06 -7.81 -1.91
N ASN A 83 15.06 -8.17 -2.70
CA ASN A 83 14.71 -9.57 -2.98
C ASN A 83 15.25 -10.07 -4.34
N GLY A 84 16.22 -9.36 -4.91
CA GLY A 84 16.81 -9.64 -6.22
C GLY A 84 17.48 -8.42 -6.84
N THR A 85 18.10 -8.64 -8.01
CA THR A 85 18.80 -7.60 -8.76
C THR A 85 17.87 -6.66 -9.51
N ASP A 86 16.69 -7.13 -9.93
CA ASP A 86 15.68 -6.33 -10.64
C ASP A 86 14.91 -5.41 -9.66
N ILE A 87 15.41 -4.19 -9.45
CA ILE A 87 14.79 -3.22 -8.55
C ILE A 87 13.57 -2.60 -9.19
N ALA A 88 13.62 -2.35 -10.50
CA ALA A 88 12.47 -1.76 -11.20
C ALA A 88 11.23 -2.68 -11.09
N HIS A 89 11.40 -4.00 -11.15
CA HIS A 89 10.32 -4.97 -10.94
C HIS A 89 9.82 -4.98 -9.49
N GLN A 90 10.70 -4.81 -8.50
CA GLN A 90 10.31 -4.71 -7.09
C GLN A 90 9.36 -3.54 -6.83
N TYR A 91 9.33 -2.53 -7.70
CA TYR A 91 8.35 -1.46 -7.60
C TYR A 91 6.91 -1.94 -7.85
N SER A 92 6.68 -2.88 -8.78
CA SER A 92 5.35 -3.50 -8.97
C SER A 92 4.90 -4.25 -7.71
N ASN A 93 5.82 -4.93 -7.02
CA ASN A 93 5.53 -5.58 -5.72
C ASN A 93 5.10 -4.55 -4.66
N LYS A 94 5.83 -3.44 -4.52
CA LYS A 94 5.51 -2.34 -3.59
C LYS A 94 4.12 -1.75 -3.88
N MET A 95 3.79 -1.54 -5.16
CA MET A 95 2.46 -1.07 -5.56
C MET A 95 1.36 -2.08 -5.17
N CYS A 96 1.58 -3.37 -5.39
CA CYS A 96 0.61 -4.41 -5.00
C CYS A 96 0.32 -4.42 -3.51
N GLU A 97 1.35 -4.26 -2.67
CA GLU A 97 1.19 -4.16 -1.22
C GLU A 97 0.27 -2.98 -0.82
N TYR A 98 0.56 -1.78 -1.34
CA TYR A 98 -0.20 -0.57 -1.03
C TYR A 98 -1.65 -0.65 -1.52
N ILE A 99 -1.86 -1.17 -2.74
CA ILE A 99 -3.19 -1.37 -3.30
C ILE A 99 -3.97 -2.40 -2.49
N GLY A 100 -3.35 -3.52 -2.12
CA GLY A 100 -3.96 -4.53 -1.28
C GLY A 100 -4.39 -3.96 0.07
N LYS A 101 -3.52 -3.21 0.74
CA LYS A 101 -3.83 -2.51 2.00
C LYS A 101 -5.00 -1.54 1.82
N LYS A 102 -4.99 -0.71 0.78
CA LYS A 102 -6.06 0.26 0.52
C LYS A 102 -7.39 -0.40 0.18
N LEU A 103 -7.41 -1.47 -0.63
CA LEU A 103 -8.64 -2.22 -0.92
C LEU A 103 -9.25 -2.84 0.35
N LYS A 104 -8.42 -3.40 1.24
CA LYS A 104 -8.88 -3.91 2.55
C LYS A 104 -9.45 -2.80 3.42
N GLN A 105 -8.79 -1.64 3.48
CA GLN A 105 -9.28 -0.46 4.20
C GLN A 105 -10.65 -0.02 3.66
N LEU A 106 -10.75 0.21 2.35
CA LEU A 106 -11.99 0.61 1.68
C LEU A 106 -13.13 -0.37 1.95
N TYR A 107 -12.85 -1.66 2.02
CA TYR A 107 -13.86 -2.66 2.38
C TYR A 107 -14.36 -2.50 3.83
N ARG A 108 -13.46 -2.29 4.79
CA ARG A 108 -13.80 -2.06 6.20
C ARG A 108 -14.61 -0.79 6.40
N ASP A 109 -14.34 0.23 5.60
CA ASP A 109 -15.03 1.52 5.64
C ASP A 109 -16.36 1.50 4.85
N SER A 110 -16.85 0.32 4.42
CA SER A 110 -18.04 0.14 3.57
C SER A 110 -17.99 0.87 2.22
N LEU A 111 -16.79 1.30 1.81
CA LEU A 111 -16.47 1.97 0.57
C LEU A 111 -16.06 0.93 -0.49
N TYR A 112 -16.95 -0.01 -0.77
CA TYR A 112 -16.71 -1.18 -1.62
C TYR A 112 -16.18 -0.82 -3.02
N SER A 113 -14.98 -1.32 -3.31
CA SER A 113 -14.23 -0.98 -4.51
C SER A 113 -13.56 -2.20 -5.13
N LYS A 114 -13.23 -2.09 -6.42
CA LYS A 114 -12.29 -2.99 -7.11
C LYS A 114 -11.41 -2.20 -8.06
N VAL A 115 -10.26 -2.76 -8.43
CA VAL A 115 -9.38 -2.14 -9.43
C VAL A 115 -10.07 -2.15 -10.80
N ASN A 116 -9.97 -1.02 -11.50
CA ASN A 116 -10.47 -0.85 -12.85
C ASN A 116 -9.38 -1.12 -13.88
N PHE A 117 -9.15 -2.40 -14.17
CA PHE A 117 -8.08 -2.85 -15.07
C PHE A 117 -8.01 -2.10 -16.40
N SER A 118 -9.15 -1.80 -17.04
CA SER A 118 -9.16 -1.12 -18.34
C SER A 118 -8.70 0.34 -18.30
N LYS A 119 -8.57 0.93 -17.10
CA LYS A 119 -8.11 2.31 -16.90
C LYS A 119 -6.74 2.40 -16.22
N ILE A 120 -6.06 1.27 -15.98
CA ILE A 120 -4.67 1.28 -15.51
C ILE A 120 -3.82 2.01 -16.55
N LYS A 121 -2.97 2.93 -16.09
CA LYS A 121 -1.96 3.58 -16.92
C LYS A 121 -0.58 3.13 -16.43
N LEU A 122 0.20 2.60 -17.37
CA LEU A 122 1.54 2.08 -17.14
C LEU A 122 2.46 2.66 -18.20
N SER A 123 3.56 3.27 -17.79
CA SER A 123 4.59 3.74 -18.72
C SER A 123 5.97 3.60 -18.12
N THR A 124 6.91 3.22 -18.95
CA THR A 124 8.34 3.15 -18.64
C THR A 124 9.09 4.07 -19.59
N LYS A 125 10.28 4.51 -19.23
CA LYS A 125 11.21 5.28 -20.09
C LYS A 125 12.65 5.05 -19.65
N GLY A 126 13.58 5.15 -20.59
CA GLY A 126 15.03 5.11 -20.31
C GLY A 126 15.64 3.70 -20.28
N MET A 127 14.82 2.66 -20.51
CA MET A 127 15.30 1.29 -20.59
C MET A 127 16.28 1.09 -21.75
N ASN A 128 17.33 0.28 -21.53
CA ASN A 128 18.43 0.03 -22.48
C ASN A 128 19.25 1.28 -22.88
N GLY A 129 19.17 2.38 -22.13
CA GLY A 129 20.05 3.53 -22.32
C GLY A 129 21.36 3.41 -21.55
N ASP A 130 22.39 4.16 -21.95
CA ASP A 130 23.75 4.14 -21.37
C ASP A 130 23.82 4.42 -19.85
N SER A 131 22.73 4.89 -19.26
CA SER A 131 22.63 5.28 -17.85
C SER A 131 22.03 4.20 -16.93
N ASN A 132 21.56 3.07 -17.45
CA ASN A 132 20.79 2.05 -16.71
C ASN A 132 19.60 2.65 -15.92
N TYR A 133 19.10 3.82 -16.32
CA TYR A 133 18.10 4.58 -15.59
C TYR A 133 16.70 4.34 -16.17
N VAL A 134 15.79 3.92 -15.32
CA VAL A 134 14.39 3.66 -15.66
C VAL A 134 13.50 4.62 -14.90
N GLU A 135 12.65 5.34 -15.64
CA GLU A 135 11.46 5.98 -15.09
C GLU A 135 10.26 5.06 -15.30
N TYR A 136 9.73 4.47 -14.22
CA TYR A 136 8.52 3.65 -14.22
C TYR A 136 7.41 4.40 -13.49
N LYS A 137 6.36 4.80 -14.24
CA LYS A 137 5.14 5.43 -13.72
C LYS A 137 3.96 4.47 -13.79
N ILE A 138 3.17 4.44 -12.72
CA ILE A 138 1.94 3.66 -12.67
C ILE A 138 0.80 4.41 -11.99
N TYR A 139 -0.40 4.24 -12.54
CA TYR A 139 -1.65 4.74 -11.99
C TYR A 139 -2.70 3.62 -12.07
N ILE A 140 -3.19 3.19 -10.90
CA ILE A 140 -4.16 2.12 -10.74
C ILE A 140 -5.47 2.69 -10.16
N PRO A 141 -6.48 2.94 -11.01
CA PRO A 141 -7.76 3.46 -10.55
C PRO A 141 -8.64 2.37 -9.93
N PHE A 142 -9.44 2.79 -8.97
CA PHE A 142 -10.52 2.02 -8.37
C PHE A 142 -11.86 2.41 -8.98
N LYS A 143 -12.85 1.52 -8.85
CA LYS A 143 -14.25 1.81 -9.13
C LYS A 143 -15.14 1.28 -8.02
N ARG A 144 -16.15 2.06 -7.66
CA ARG A 144 -17.18 1.66 -6.69
C ARG A 144 -18.02 0.51 -7.25
N VAL A 145 -18.35 -0.44 -6.38
CA VAL A 145 -19.11 -1.64 -6.72
C VAL A 145 -19.97 -2.09 -5.53
N PRO A 146 -21.00 -2.92 -5.74
CA PRO A 146 -21.68 -3.59 -4.64
C PRO A 146 -20.70 -4.45 -3.81
N LYS A 147 -21.01 -4.64 -2.52
CA LYS A 147 -20.20 -5.44 -1.58
C LYS A 147 -19.79 -6.80 -2.16
N SER A 148 -20.73 -7.51 -2.80
CA SER A 148 -20.50 -8.84 -3.40
C SER A 148 -19.47 -8.86 -4.53
N GLN A 149 -19.14 -7.70 -5.10
CA GLN A 149 -18.14 -7.55 -6.17
C GLN A 149 -16.87 -6.83 -5.72
N ALA A 150 -16.79 -6.38 -4.46
CA ALA A 150 -15.63 -5.68 -3.93
C ALA A 150 -14.43 -6.63 -3.88
N MET A 151 -13.23 -6.11 -4.13
CA MET A 151 -11.98 -6.88 -4.06
C MET A 151 -11.17 -6.40 -2.87
N THR A 152 -10.38 -7.29 -2.27
CA THR A 152 -9.62 -7.02 -1.04
C THR A 152 -8.17 -7.50 -1.12
N ALA A 153 -7.75 -7.99 -2.29
CA ALA A 153 -6.38 -8.36 -2.55
C ALA A 153 -6.01 -8.08 -4.00
N PHE A 154 -4.71 -7.82 -4.20
CA PHE A 154 -4.15 -7.37 -5.46
C PHE A 154 -2.71 -7.87 -5.59
N ASP A 155 -2.31 -8.21 -6.81
CA ASP A 155 -1.03 -8.80 -7.13
C ASP A 155 -0.70 -8.61 -8.62
N HIS A 156 0.49 -9.01 -9.02
CA HIS A 156 0.91 -8.96 -10.42
C HIS A 156 1.69 -10.21 -10.85
N CYS A 157 1.95 -10.31 -12.15
CA CYS A 157 2.79 -11.33 -12.74
C CYS A 157 3.39 -10.80 -14.03
N GLY A 158 4.72 -10.65 -14.06
CA GLY A 158 5.38 -9.97 -15.15
C GLY A 158 6.76 -9.48 -14.78
N GLY A 159 7.37 -8.71 -15.67
CA GLY A 159 8.73 -8.20 -15.56
C GLY A 159 9.31 -7.82 -16.93
N TRP A 160 10.61 -7.54 -16.94
CA TRP A 160 11.40 -7.32 -18.16
C TRP A 160 12.14 -8.58 -18.58
N GLY A 161 12.49 -8.69 -19.86
CA GLY A 161 13.39 -9.73 -20.36
C GLY A 161 12.82 -11.16 -20.39
N HIS A 162 11.62 -11.40 -19.87
CA HIS A 162 10.97 -12.72 -19.91
C HIS A 162 9.46 -12.64 -20.18
N GLN A 163 8.86 -13.78 -20.56
CA GLN A 163 7.40 -13.88 -20.65
C GLN A 163 6.81 -14.07 -19.25
N PRO A 164 5.67 -13.41 -18.92
CA PRO A 164 5.02 -13.62 -17.63
C PRO A 164 4.51 -15.06 -17.43
N GLU A 165 4.88 -15.69 -16.31
CA GLU A 165 4.48 -17.06 -15.94
C GLU A 165 3.05 -17.13 -15.37
N ILE A 166 2.07 -16.52 -16.03
CA ILE A 166 0.72 -16.31 -15.46
C ILE A 166 0.02 -17.61 -15.06
N LYS A 167 0.27 -18.72 -15.75
CA LYS A 167 -0.31 -20.04 -15.39
C LYS A 167 0.19 -20.51 -14.02
N LYS A 168 1.49 -20.41 -13.78
CA LYS A 168 2.12 -20.76 -12.51
C LYS A 168 1.65 -19.83 -11.40
N ARG A 169 1.65 -18.51 -11.63
CA ARG A 169 1.18 -17.56 -10.61
C ARG A 169 -0.29 -17.78 -10.22
N LYS A 170 -1.17 -18.08 -11.18
CA LYS A 170 -2.55 -18.48 -10.87
C LYS A 170 -2.59 -19.73 -9.99
N TYR A 171 -1.79 -20.74 -10.31
CA TYR A 171 -1.70 -21.95 -9.52
C TYR A 171 -1.24 -21.64 -8.09
N ASP A 172 -0.17 -20.86 -7.92
CA ASP A 172 0.37 -20.50 -6.60
C ASP A 172 -0.67 -19.78 -5.72
N LEU A 173 -1.39 -18.82 -6.30
CA LEU A 173 -2.44 -18.08 -5.58
C LEU A 173 -3.62 -18.99 -5.19
N LEU A 174 -4.06 -19.87 -6.11
CA LEU A 174 -5.20 -20.76 -5.89
C LEU A 174 -4.87 -21.98 -5.02
N SER A 175 -3.60 -22.39 -4.96
CA SER A 175 -3.11 -23.51 -4.16
C SER A 175 -2.49 -23.09 -2.83
N SER A 176 -2.42 -21.78 -2.55
CA SER A 176 -1.92 -21.23 -1.29
C SER A 176 -2.52 -21.97 -0.08
N PRO A 177 -1.69 -22.49 0.85
CA PRO A 177 -2.15 -23.22 2.03
C PRO A 177 -3.12 -22.42 2.90
N SER A 178 -2.94 -21.10 2.97
CA SER A 178 -3.80 -20.16 3.69
C SER A 178 -5.14 -19.90 2.99
N LYS A 179 -5.40 -20.51 1.82
CA LYS A 179 -6.64 -20.41 1.04
C LYS A 179 -7.10 -18.96 0.81
N ILE A 180 -6.14 -18.09 0.51
CA ILE A 180 -6.33 -16.63 0.42
C ILE A 180 -7.30 -16.18 -0.67
N VAL A 181 -7.68 -17.06 -1.60
CA VAL A 181 -8.59 -16.73 -2.72
C VAL A 181 -9.99 -17.25 -2.44
N LYS A 182 -10.91 -16.35 -2.07
CA LYS A 182 -12.31 -16.68 -1.86
C LYS A 182 -12.94 -17.27 -3.13
N ASN A 183 -13.69 -18.36 -2.95
CA ASN A 183 -14.35 -19.09 -4.03
C ASN A 183 -13.42 -19.50 -5.19
N ARG A 184 -12.11 -19.58 -4.94
CA ARG A 184 -11.08 -19.89 -5.95
C ARG A 184 -11.17 -19.04 -7.22
N ARG A 185 -11.66 -17.79 -7.10
CA ARG A 185 -11.90 -16.90 -8.24
C ARG A 185 -10.88 -15.76 -8.29
N LEU A 186 -10.13 -15.72 -9.39
CA LEU A 186 -9.20 -14.65 -9.72
C LEU A 186 -9.74 -13.83 -10.89
N TRP A 187 -9.54 -12.52 -10.85
CA TRP A 187 -9.76 -11.62 -11.98
C TRP A 187 -8.42 -11.08 -12.43
N ILE A 188 -8.14 -11.22 -13.71
CA ILE A 188 -6.82 -10.95 -14.28
C ILE A 188 -7.00 -9.98 -15.43
N SER A 189 -6.15 -8.98 -15.50
CA SER A 189 -6.16 -8.00 -16.58
C SER A 189 -5.74 -8.62 -17.91
N LYS A 190 -5.87 -7.85 -18.99
CA LYS A 190 -5.08 -8.11 -20.20
C LYS A 190 -3.60 -7.88 -19.89
N LEU A 191 -2.72 -8.45 -20.72
CA LEU A 191 -1.29 -8.20 -20.61
C LEU A 191 -0.98 -6.74 -20.99
N PHE A 192 -0.36 -6.01 -20.08
CA PHE A 192 0.20 -4.70 -20.36
C PHE A 192 1.58 -4.86 -20.96
N ARG A 193 1.88 -4.03 -21.97
CA ARG A 193 3.19 -3.97 -22.62
C ARG A 193 3.61 -2.52 -22.72
N THR A 194 4.82 -2.19 -22.27
CA THR A 194 5.41 -0.88 -22.52
C THR A 194 6.33 -0.93 -23.75
N LYS A 195 6.74 0.23 -24.26
CA LYS A 195 7.65 0.29 -25.41
C LYS A 195 9.04 -0.26 -25.07
N GLU A 196 9.39 -0.17 -23.80
CA GLU A 196 10.64 -0.60 -23.19
C GLU A 196 10.64 -2.10 -22.82
N GLY A 197 9.58 -2.83 -23.17
CA GLY A 197 9.55 -4.29 -22.99
C GLY A 197 9.02 -4.80 -21.64
N LEU A 198 8.55 -3.92 -20.74
CA LEU A 198 7.87 -4.36 -19.52
C LEU A 198 6.59 -5.10 -19.91
N GLN A 199 6.39 -6.28 -19.32
CA GLN A 199 5.19 -7.08 -19.51
C GLN A 199 4.54 -7.35 -18.17
N GLU A 200 3.28 -6.96 -17.96
CA GLU A 200 2.61 -7.10 -16.65
C GLU A 200 1.16 -7.58 -16.79
N TYR A 201 0.82 -8.65 -16.06
CA TYR A 201 -0.55 -8.96 -15.69
C TYR A 201 -0.84 -8.43 -14.30
N TRP A 202 -2.01 -7.83 -14.11
CA TRP A 202 -2.53 -7.44 -12.81
C TRP A 202 -3.65 -8.38 -12.39
N ILE A 203 -3.63 -8.79 -11.12
CA ILE A 203 -4.49 -9.84 -10.57
C ILE A 203 -5.19 -9.24 -9.35
N GLN A 204 -6.50 -9.47 -9.23
CA GLN A 204 -7.27 -9.08 -8.05
C GLN A 204 -8.25 -10.19 -7.65
N TRP A 205 -8.56 -10.24 -6.35
CA TRP A 205 -9.52 -11.19 -5.81
C TRP A 205 -10.11 -10.72 -4.48
N GLN A 206 -11.12 -11.46 -4.02
CA GLN A 206 -11.63 -11.35 -2.65
C GLN A 206 -10.79 -12.23 -1.74
N HIS A 207 -10.10 -11.62 -0.79
CA HIS A 207 -9.38 -12.35 0.24
C HIS A 207 -10.37 -13.14 1.12
N SER A 208 -9.99 -14.35 1.53
CA SER A 208 -10.82 -15.26 2.35
C SER A 208 -11.33 -14.62 3.64
N ASP A 209 -10.52 -13.73 4.23
CA ASP A 209 -10.81 -13.07 5.51
C ASP A 209 -11.95 -12.04 5.45
N PHE A 210 -12.50 -11.76 4.26
CA PHE A 210 -13.50 -10.71 4.05
C PHE A 210 -14.84 -11.30 3.56
N ASN A 211 -15.94 -10.91 4.21
CA ASN A 211 -17.30 -11.44 4.00
C ASN A 211 -18.32 -10.39 3.56
#